data_AF-A0A2G6N2D2-F1
#
_entry.id   AF-A0A2G6N2D2-F1
#
_cell.length_a   1.000
_cell.length_b   1.000
_cell.length_c   1.000
_cell.angle_alpha   90.00
_cell.angle_beta   90.00
_cell.angle_gamma   90.00
#
_symmetry.space_group_name_H-M   'P 1'
#
loop_
_entity.id
_entity.type
_entity.pdbx_description
1 polymer ?
#
loop_
_entity_poly.entity_id
_entity_poly.type
_entity_poly.pdbx_seq_one_letter_code
_entity_poly.pdbx_strand_id
1 'polypeptide(L)'
;MLGFSHLAYGKEAQQATLITHGEAAPGYAIPSSLSEDERYWFVKFQEGNLLVDGWQDITKAILDKTPADQVEKQKQLLAELGNTIGLEWCKDNETRAIDTSMLKNWATQLKKTAKNKPEELEIVLVTISNEVASLAID
;
A
#
# COMPACT_ATOMS: atom_id res chain seq x y z
N MET A 1 5.29 -41.21 19.45
CA MET A 1 4.22 -40.29 18.99
C MET A 1 4.02 -39.26 20.08
N LEU A 2 4.53 -38.04 19.88
CA LEU A 2 4.36 -36.95 20.84
C LEU A 2 3.50 -35.88 20.15
N GLY A 3 2.27 -35.71 20.64
CA GLY A 3 1.38 -34.63 20.25
C GLY A 3 1.78 -33.35 20.97
N PHE A 4 1.94 -32.27 20.24
CA PHE A 4 2.18 -30.95 20.81
C PHE A 4 0.85 -30.23 21.06
N SER A 5 0.58 -30.03 22.34
CA SER A 5 -0.55 -29.28 22.86
C SER A 5 -0.41 -27.78 22.58
N HIS A 6 -1.48 -27.22 22.05
CA HIS A 6 -2.03 -25.87 22.22
C HIS A 6 -1.15 -24.89 23.04
N LEU A 7 -0.46 -23.97 22.36
CA LEU A 7 0.08 -22.76 22.98
C LEU A 7 -0.96 -21.64 22.85
N ALA A 8 -1.61 -21.35 23.97
CA ALA A 8 -2.35 -20.13 24.17
C ALA A 8 -1.38 -18.94 24.09
N TYR A 9 -1.48 -18.12 23.03
CA TYR A 9 -0.86 -16.79 23.03
C TYR A 9 -1.80 -15.82 23.73
N GLY A 10 -1.30 -15.30 24.84
CA GLY A 10 -2.07 -14.65 25.89
C GLY A 10 -2.57 -13.25 25.55
N LYS A 11 -3.54 -12.85 26.37
CA LYS A 11 -4.11 -11.52 26.49
C LYS A 11 -3.04 -10.50 26.92
N GLU A 12 -2.28 -9.93 25.98
CA GLU A 12 -1.42 -8.76 26.23
C GLU A 12 -1.34 -7.79 25.03
N ALA A 13 -2.42 -7.61 24.26
CA ALA A 13 -2.47 -6.60 23.19
C ALA A 13 -3.22 -5.31 23.57
N GLN A 14 -3.61 -5.15 24.84
CA GLN A 14 -4.15 -3.88 25.36
C GLN A 14 -3.01 -3.04 25.95
N GLN A 15 -2.05 -2.62 25.11
CA GLN A 15 -1.08 -1.53 25.33
C GLN A 15 -0.03 -1.51 24.19
N ALA A 16 -0.46 -1.12 23.00
CA ALA A 16 0.47 -0.61 21.98
C ALA A 16 -0.11 0.65 21.31
N THR A 17 -0.80 1.48 22.10
CA THR A 17 -0.86 2.91 21.80
C THR A 17 0.44 3.47 22.35
N LEU A 18 1.45 3.67 21.49
CA LEU A 18 2.61 4.56 21.64
C LEU A 18 3.65 4.19 20.56
N ILE A 19 3.34 4.47 19.30
CA ILE A 19 4.39 4.83 18.33
C ILE A 19 4.46 6.35 18.37
N THR A 20 5.32 6.87 19.24
CA THR A 20 5.75 8.26 19.22
C THR A 20 6.70 8.46 18.03
N HIS A 21 6.15 8.87 16.89
CA HIS A 21 6.87 9.73 15.95
C HIS A 21 6.22 11.11 16.01
N GLY A 22 6.96 12.09 16.53
CA GLY A 22 6.61 13.50 16.32
C GLY A 22 6.94 13.84 14.87
N GLU A 23 6.01 13.64 13.95
CA GLU A 23 6.16 13.96 12.53
C GLU A 23 4.76 14.06 11.91
N ALA A 24 4.63 14.80 10.80
CA ALA A 24 3.36 15.15 10.17
C ALA A 24 2.40 13.95 10.05
N ALA A 25 1.08 14.22 10.12
CA ALA A 25 0.05 13.22 9.89
C ALA A 25 0.39 12.36 8.65
N PRO A 26 0.17 11.03 8.70
CA PRO A 26 0.50 10.15 7.59
C PRO A 26 -0.12 10.70 6.31
N GLY A 27 0.59 10.58 5.18
CA GLY A 27 0.10 10.98 3.86
C GLY A 27 -1.12 10.18 3.36
N TYR A 28 -1.69 9.33 4.22
CA TYR A 28 -2.83 8.45 3.98
C TYR A 28 -3.71 8.39 5.23
N ALA A 29 -5.00 8.15 5.02
CA ALA A 29 -5.95 7.88 6.10
C ALA A 29 -6.05 6.37 6.35
N ILE A 30 -6.14 5.97 7.61
CA ILE A 30 -6.43 4.58 7.98
C ILE A 30 -7.96 4.45 8.13
N PRO A 31 -8.64 3.61 7.32
CA PRO A 31 -10.08 3.43 7.43
C PRO A 31 -10.45 2.79 8.78
N SER A 32 -11.42 3.37 9.48
CA SER A 32 -11.89 2.87 10.79
C SER A 32 -12.67 1.56 10.72
N SER A 33 -13.07 1.14 9.51
CA SER A 33 -13.78 -0.12 9.25
C SER A 33 -12.87 -1.35 9.24
N LEU A 34 -11.54 -1.17 9.19
CA LEU A 34 -10.59 -2.29 9.16
C LEU A 34 -10.55 -3.03 10.50
N SER A 35 -10.47 -4.35 10.43
CA SER A 35 -10.10 -5.17 11.59
C SER A 35 -8.68 -4.83 12.07
N GLU A 36 -8.29 -5.37 13.23
CA GLU A 36 -6.95 -5.16 13.76
C GLU A 36 -5.84 -5.70 12.86
N ASP A 37 -6.04 -6.89 12.29
CA ASP A 37 -5.07 -7.52 11.40
C ASP A 37 -5.00 -6.78 10.06
N GLU A 38 -6.13 -6.45 9.45
CA GLU A 38 -6.16 -5.66 8.21
C GLU A 38 -5.52 -4.29 8.41
N ARG A 39 -5.80 -3.61 9.53
CA ARG A 39 -5.16 -2.34 9.86
C ARG A 39 -3.65 -2.48 9.95
N TYR A 40 -3.15 -3.53 10.62
CA TYR A 40 -1.72 -3.78 10.70
C TYR A 40 -1.10 -3.96 9.30
N TRP A 41 -1.71 -4.76 8.44
CA TRP A 41 -1.21 -5.01 7.08
C TRP A 41 -1.36 -3.80 6.16
N PHE A 42 -2.41 -3.00 6.31
CA PHE A 42 -2.59 -1.75 5.58
C PHE A 42 -1.48 -0.76 5.93
N VAL A 43 -1.14 -0.61 7.21
CA VAL A 43 0.00 0.22 7.64
C VAL A 43 1.30 -0.33 7.07
N LYS A 44 1.53 -1.66 7.09
CA LYS A 44 2.71 -2.27 6.47
C LYS A 44 2.80 -2.06 4.96
N PHE A 45 1.68 -2.02 4.26
CA PHE A 45 1.64 -1.67 2.85
C PHE A 45 2.05 -0.21 2.62
N GLN A 46 1.53 0.72 3.44
CA GLN A 46 1.80 2.14 3.28
C GLN A 46 3.24 2.52 3.65
N GLU A 47 3.74 2.01 4.77
CA GLU A 47 5.05 2.36 5.35
C GLU A 47 6.18 1.44 4.89
N GLY A 48 5.86 0.23 4.42
CA GLY A 48 6.86 -0.77 4.07
C GLY A 48 7.61 -1.31 5.29
N ASN A 49 8.87 -1.69 5.05
CA ASN A 49 9.80 -2.14 6.08
C ASN A 49 11.25 -1.89 5.65
N LEU A 50 12.22 -2.30 6.47
CA LEU A 50 13.65 -2.10 6.21
C LEU A 50 14.13 -2.62 4.84
N LEU A 51 13.50 -3.65 4.29
CA LEU A 51 13.93 -4.31 3.05
C LEU A 51 13.07 -3.93 1.84
N VAL A 52 11.90 -3.34 2.05
CA VAL A 52 10.90 -3.11 0.99
C VAL A 52 10.24 -1.76 1.21
N ASP A 53 10.38 -0.87 0.23
CA ASP A 53 9.71 0.43 0.18
C ASP A 53 8.20 0.29 0.39
N GLY A 54 7.63 1.17 1.21
CA GLY A 54 6.19 1.34 1.32
C GLY A 54 5.59 2.10 0.14
N TRP A 55 4.26 2.10 0.02
CA TRP A 55 3.57 2.88 -1.01
C TRP A 55 3.90 4.38 -0.94
N GLN A 56 4.11 4.93 0.26
CA GLN A 56 4.47 6.33 0.44
C GLN A 56 5.86 6.66 -0.17
N ASP A 57 6.85 5.78 0.04
CA ASP A 57 8.18 5.93 -0.54
C ASP A 57 8.15 5.79 -2.07
N ILE A 58 7.36 4.84 -2.58
CA ILE A 58 7.15 4.66 -4.02
C ILE A 58 6.52 5.93 -4.61
N THR A 59 5.47 6.45 -3.98
CA THR A 59 4.78 7.68 -4.40
C THR A 59 5.72 8.87 -4.42
N LYS A 60 6.50 9.07 -3.35
CA LYS A 60 7.51 10.11 -3.30
C LYS A 60 8.54 9.98 -4.43
N ALA A 61 9.07 8.78 -4.64
CA ALA A 61 10.07 8.54 -5.67
C ALA A 61 9.54 8.77 -7.10
N ILE A 62 8.24 8.58 -7.32
CA ILE A 62 7.56 8.89 -8.58
C ILE A 62 7.40 10.41 -8.71
N LEU A 63 6.81 11.08 -7.72
CA LEU A 63 6.53 12.52 -7.76
C LEU A 63 7.79 13.38 -7.85
N ASP A 64 8.90 12.94 -7.24
CA ASP A 64 10.21 13.63 -7.36
C ASP A 64 10.74 13.67 -8.82
N LYS A 65 10.17 12.86 -9.74
CA LYS A 65 10.53 12.82 -11.17
C LYS A 65 9.42 13.35 -12.08
N THR A 66 8.27 13.69 -11.52
CA THR A 66 7.11 14.18 -12.24
C THR A 66 7.28 15.67 -12.58
N PRO A 67 6.98 16.11 -13.83
CA PRO A 67 6.94 17.52 -14.19
C PRO A 67 6.01 18.33 -13.28
N ALA A 68 6.43 19.53 -12.89
CA ALA A 68 5.75 20.34 -11.87
C ALA A 68 4.28 20.65 -12.18
N ASP A 69 3.93 20.79 -13.46
CA ASP A 69 2.57 21.01 -13.97
C ASP A 69 1.66 19.77 -13.84
N GLN A 70 2.24 18.59 -13.59
CA GLN A 70 1.52 17.32 -13.46
C GLN A 70 1.53 16.74 -12.03
N VAL A 71 2.37 17.25 -11.13
CA VAL A 71 2.59 16.70 -9.77
C VAL A 71 1.28 16.55 -9.01
N GLU A 72 0.44 17.58 -8.94
CA GLU A 72 -0.80 17.53 -8.13
C GLU A 72 -1.80 16.50 -8.66
N LYS A 73 -1.95 16.41 -9.99
CA LYS A 73 -2.83 15.41 -10.60
C LYS A 73 -2.33 13.99 -10.35
N GLN A 74 -1.04 13.75 -10.54
CA GLN A 74 -0.46 12.42 -10.31
C GLN A 74 -0.48 12.03 -8.83
N LYS A 75 -0.31 13.00 -7.92
CA LYS A 75 -0.44 12.79 -6.48
C LYS A 75 -1.83 12.29 -6.09
N GLN A 76 -2.89 12.88 -6.66
CA GLN A 76 -4.26 12.42 -6.44
C GLN A 76 -4.47 10.98 -6.94
N LEU A 77 -4.07 10.69 -8.18
CA LEU A 77 -4.17 9.35 -8.75
C LEU A 77 -3.39 8.30 -7.95
N LEU A 78 -2.18 8.63 -7.49
CA LEU A 78 -1.35 7.74 -6.65
C LEU A 78 -1.97 7.51 -5.27
N ALA A 79 -2.61 8.53 -4.68
CA ALA A 79 -3.29 8.40 -3.39
C ALA A 79 -4.51 7.48 -3.51
N GLU A 80 -5.35 7.68 -4.53
CA GLU A 80 -6.51 6.83 -4.81
C GLU A 80 -6.10 5.38 -5.10
N LEU A 81 -5.13 5.20 -6.00
CA LEU A 81 -4.63 3.88 -6.36
C LEU A 81 -4.03 3.15 -5.14
N GLY A 82 -3.20 3.85 -4.37
CA GLY A 82 -2.60 3.30 -3.15
C GLY A 82 -3.63 2.87 -2.12
N ASN A 83 -4.70 3.67 -1.95
CA ASN A 83 -5.77 3.32 -1.02
C ASN A 83 -6.50 2.05 -1.47
N THR A 84 -6.89 1.96 -2.74
CA THR A 84 -7.61 0.78 -3.27
C THR A 84 -6.74 -0.48 -3.19
N ILE A 85 -5.48 -0.39 -3.61
CA ILE A 85 -4.55 -1.51 -3.52
C ILE A 85 -4.34 -1.92 -2.07
N GLY A 86 -4.10 -0.96 -1.17
CA GLY A 86 -3.82 -1.24 0.23
C GLY A 86 -5.00 -1.94 0.91
N LEU A 87 -6.22 -1.48 0.65
CA LEU A 87 -7.46 -2.06 1.17
C LEU A 87 -7.68 -3.50 0.71
N GLU A 88 -7.34 -3.81 -0.53
CA GLU A 88 -7.47 -5.18 -1.05
C GLU A 88 -6.35 -6.08 -0.54
N TRP A 89 -5.11 -5.59 -0.57
CA TRP A 89 -3.94 -6.40 -0.21
C TRP A 89 -3.86 -6.73 1.28
N CYS A 90 -4.45 -5.89 2.15
CA CYS A 90 -4.49 -6.13 3.59
C CYS A 90 -5.51 -7.17 4.04
N LYS A 91 -6.40 -7.61 3.15
CA LYS A 91 -7.32 -8.74 3.39
C LYS A 91 -6.55 -10.04 3.59
N ASP A 92 -7.22 -11.07 4.09
CA ASP A 92 -6.64 -12.40 4.24
C ASP A 92 -6.09 -12.92 2.89
N ASN A 93 -4.90 -13.51 2.93
CA ASN A 93 -4.21 -14.07 1.77
C ASN A 93 -5.06 -15.06 0.97
N GLU A 94 -5.97 -15.81 1.63
CA GLU A 94 -6.85 -16.78 0.96
C GLU A 94 -7.98 -16.11 0.17
N THR A 95 -8.29 -14.85 0.47
CA THR A 95 -9.44 -14.13 -0.10
C THR A 95 -9.07 -12.93 -0.96
N ARG A 96 -7.87 -12.37 -0.81
CA ARG A 96 -7.46 -11.18 -1.55
C ARG A 96 -7.26 -11.47 -3.03
N ALA A 97 -7.70 -10.53 -3.86
CA ALA A 97 -7.49 -10.59 -5.30
C ALA A 97 -6.10 -10.06 -5.72
N ILE A 98 -5.48 -9.22 -4.90
CA ILE A 98 -4.19 -8.58 -5.19
C ILE A 98 -3.08 -9.23 -4.35
N ASP A 99 -2.07 -9.77 -5.03
CA ASP A 99 -0.90 -10.37 -4.40
C ASP A 99 0.35 -9.48 -4.45
N THR A 100 1.37 -9.87 -3.69
CA THR A 100 2.65 -9.16 -3.61
C THR A 100 3.42 -9.10 -4.94
N SER A 101 3.19 -10.04 -5.87
CA SER A 101 3.83 -10.05 -7.19
C SER A 101 3.25 -8.93 -8.06
N MET A 102 1.93 -8.77 -8.05
CA MET A 102 1.23 -7.65 -8.72
C MET A 102 1.73 -6.30 -8.21
N LEU A 103 1.83 -6.14 -6.89
CA LEU A 103 2.39 -4.92 -6.28
C LEU A 103 3.77 -4.57 -6.81
N LYS A 104 4.68 -5.55 -6.82
CA LYS A 104 6.06 -5.37 -7.30
C LYS A 104 6.09 -5.00 -8.78
N ASN A 105 5.23 -5.62 -9.59
CA ASN A 105 5.13 -5.32 -11.01
C ASN A 105 4.65 -3.89 -11.25
N TRP A 106 3.55 -3.48 -10.63
CA TRP A 106 3.01 -2.12 -10.75
C TRP A 106 3.98 -1.06 -10.23
N ALA A 107 4.61 -1.28 -9.07
CA ALA A 107 5.63 -0.37 -8.55
C ALA A 107 6.82 -0.22 -9.51
N THR A 108 7.26 -1.31 -10.13
CA THR A 108 8.34 -1.29 -11.13
C THR A 108 7.92 -0.52 -12.38
N GLN A 109 6.70 -0.76 -12.89
CA GLN A 109 6.16 -0.05 -14.05
C GLN A 109 6.09 1.46 -13.78
N LEU A 110 5.48 1.86 -12.67
CA LEU A 110 5.33 3.28 -12.29
C LEU A 110 6.70 3.97 -12.12
N LYS A 111 7.62 3.37 -11.36
CA LYS A 111 8.99 3.92 -11.17
C LYS A 111 9.74 4.04 -12.50
N LYS A 112 9.61 3.06 -13.39
CA LYS A 112 10.27 3.06 -14.71
C LYS A 112 9.68 4.13 -15.63
N THR A 113 8.35 4.28 -15.65
CA THR A 113 7.67 5.30 -16.45
C THR A 113 8.00 6.69 -15.94
N ALA A 114 7.90 6.95 -14.64
CA ALA A 114 8.28 8.22 -14.03
C ALA A 114 9.72 8.64 -14.37
N LYS A 115 10.65 7.68 -14.43
CA LYS A 115 12.05 7.93 -14.75
C LYS A 115 12.31 8.19 -16.23
N ASN A 116 11.71 7.41 -17.12
CA ASN A 116 12.12 7.37 -18.52
C ASN A 116 11.16 8.07 -19.48
N LYS A 117 9.89 8.18 -19.09
CA LYS A 117 8.78 8.68 -19.90
C LYS A 117 7.70 9.31 -19.02
N PRO A 118 8.02 10.38 -18.26
CA PRO A 118 7.09 10.98 -17.31
C PRO A 118 5.75 11.42 -17.95
N GLU A 119 5.73 11.73 -19.24
CA GLU A 119 4.53 12.06 -20.02
C GLU A 119 3.55 10.88 -20.18
N GLU A 120 4.02 9.63 -20.10
CA GLU A 120 3.18 8.42 -20.18
C GLU A 120 2.63 8.00 -18.79
N LEU A 121 3.08 8.65 -17.70
CA LEU A 121 2.80 8.20 -16.33
C LEU A 121 1.32 8.24 -15.98
N GLU A 122 0.59 9.26 -16.44
CA GLU A 122 -0.86 9.33 -16.24
C GLU A 122 -1.58 8.13 -16.89
N ILE A 123 -1.21 7.77 -18.13
CA ILE A 123 -1.80 6.66 -18.86
C ILE A 123 -1.55 5.34 -18.12
N VAL A 124 -0.34 5.15 -17.61
CA VAL A 124 0.03 3.96 -16.82
C VAL A 124 -0.73 3.91 -15.50
N LEU A 125 -0.85 5.04 -14.79
CA LEU A 125 -1.64 5.13 -13.55
C LEU A 125 -3.11 4.73 -13.80
N VAL A 126 -3.74 5.30 -14.82
CA VAL A 126 -5.13 4.98 -15.17
C VAL A 126 -5.29 3.52 -15.57
N THR A 127 -4.33 2.95 -16.30
CA THR A 127 -4.34 1.55 -16.70
C THR A 127 -4.28 0.62 -15.50
N ILE A 128 -3.38 0.88 -14.56
CA ILE A 128 -3.24 0.09 -13.33
C ILE A 128 -4.49 0.26 -12.45
N SER A 129 -5.03 1.48 -12.32
CA SER A 129 -6.27 1.71 -11.58
C SER A 129 -7.44 0.90 -12.14
N ASN A 130 -7.57 0.79 -13.47
CA ASN A 130 -8.59 -0.03 -14.10
C ASN A 130 -8.36 -1.53 -13.88
N GLU A 131 -7.10 -1.98 -13.94
CA GLU A 131 -6.72 -3.37 -13.63
C GLU A 131 -7.11 -3.71 -12.18
N VAL A 132 -6.71 -2.88 -11.22
CA VAL A 132 -7.07 -3.01 -9.80
C VAL A 132 -8.58 -3.07 -9.61
N ALA A 133 -9.33 -2.16 -10.23
CA ALA A 133 -10.79 -2.14 -10.13
C ALA A 133 -11.44 -3.40 -10.73
N SER A 134 -10.84 -4.02 -11.75
CA SER A 134 -11.34 -5.26 -12.33
C SER A 134 -11.07 -6.51 -11.48
N LEU A 135 -10.09 -6.42 -10.57
CA LEU A 135 -9.72 -7.50 -9.65
C LEU A 135 -10.46 -7.39 -8.32
N ALA A 136 -10.61 -6.17 -7.80
CA ALA A 136 -11.26 -5.87 -6.54
C ALA A 136 -12.80 -5.80 -6.69
N ILE A 137 -13.41 -6.84 -7.27
CA ILE A 137 -14.86 -6.98 -7.34
C ILE A 137 -15.36 -7.43 -5.95
N ASP A 138 -16.06 -6.53 -5.25
CA ASP A 138 -16.83 -6.84 -4.02
C ASP A 138 -17.92 -7.90 -4.27
#